data_AF-A0A534TTS5-F1
#
_entry.id   AF-A0A534TTS5-F1
#
_cell.length_a   1.000
_cell.length_b   1.000
_cell.length_c   1.000
_cell.angle_alpha   90.00
_cell.angle_beta   90.00
_cell.angle_gamma   90.00
#
_symmetry.space_group_name_H-M   'P 1'
#
loop_
_entity.id
_entity.type
_entity.pdbx_description
1 polymer ?
#
loop_
_entity_poly.entity_id
_entity_poly.type
_entity_poly.pdbx_seq_one_letter_code
_entity_poly.pdbx_strand_id
1 'polypeptide(L)' 'MVHPKLLIIGLDSAAPALVFERWRSDLPTLAGLMARGAYGPMRSTHPPITVPAWTSMMASRDPGELGF' A
#
# COMPACT_ATOMS: atom_id res chain seq x y z
N MET A 1 8.14 -21.52 19.33
CA MET A 1 7.79 -20.08 19.29
C MET A 1 6.61 -19.90 18.37
N VAL A 2 5.54 -19.24 18.82
CA VAL A 2 4.39 -18.94 17.97
C VAL A 2 4.66 -17.59 17.31
N HIS A 3 4.72 -17.56 15.98
CA HIS A 3 4.81 -16.32 15.24
C HIS A 3 3.40 -15.79 14.98
N PRO A 4 3.15 -14.48 15.15
CA PRO A 4 1.87 -13.90 14.74
C PRO A 4 1.70 -14.05 13.24
N LYS A 5 0.46 -14.29 12.80
CA LYS A 5 0.13 -14.31 11.37
C LYS A 5 0.19 -12.88 10.83
N LEU A 6 0.80 -12.69 9.67
CA LEU A 6 0.86 -11.42 8.95
C LEU A 6 -0.12 -11.43 7.78
N LEU A 7 -0.84 -10.32 7.58
CA LEU A 7 -1.68 -10.07 6.42
C LEU A 7 -1.21 -8.78 5.74
N ILE A 8 -0.95 -8.83 4.44
CA ILE A 8 -0.60 -7.69 3.60
C ILE A 8 -1.75 -7.49 2.60
N ILE A 9 -2.27 -6.26 2.52
CA ILE A 9 -3.36 -5.87 1.62
C ILE A 9 -2.87 -4.71 0.75
N GLY A 10 -2.95 -4.87 -0.56
CA GLY A 10 -2.81 -3.77 -1.52
C GLY A 10 -4.19 -3.29 -1.97
N LEU A 11 -4.38 -1.97 -2.00
CA LEU A 11 -5.59 -1.34 -2.53
C LEU A 11 -5.21 -0.62 -3.84
N ASP A 12 -5.63 -1.15 -4.98
CA ASP A 12 -5.39 -0.50 -6.27
C ASP A 12 -6.23 0.77 -6.39
N SER A 13 -5.68 1.80 -7.04
CA SER A 13 -6.34 3.10 -7.24
C SER A 13 -6.73 3.85 -5.95
N ALA A 14 -6.13 3.49 -4.82
CA ALA A 14 -6.36 4.11 -3.51
C ALA A 14 -5.35 5.25 -3.23
N ALA A 15 -5.37 6.30 -4.05
CA ALA A 15 -4.44 7.41 -3.91
C ALA A 15 -4.46 8.02 -2.49
N PRO A 16 -3.30 8.39 -1.91
CA PRO A 16 -3.22 8.93 -0.54
C PRO A 16 -4.17 10.08 -0.25
N ALA A 17 -4.30 11.05 -1.16
CA ALA A 17 -5.20 12.20 -0.98
C ALA A 17 -6.70 11.78 -0.90
N LEU A 18 -7.08 10.69 -1.56
CA LEU A 18 -8.44 10.17 -1.47
C LEU A 18 -8.68 9.47 -0.13
N VAL A 19 -7.75 8.60 0.28
CA VAL A 19 -7.92 7.79 1.50
C VAL A 19 -7.69 8.59 2.77
N PHE A 20 -6.65 9.42 2.81
CA PHE A 20 -6.21 10.14 4.02
C PHE A 20 -7.01 11.41 4.27
N GLU A 21 -7.60 11.99 3.23
CA GLU A 21 -8.32 13.26 3.32
C GLU A 21 -9.78 13.06 2.91
N ARG A 22 -10.07 12.89 1.61
CA ARG A 22 -11.43 12.97 1.06
C ARG A 22 -12.40 11.95 1.66
N TRP A 23 -11.97 10.70 1.85
CA TRP A 23 -12.82 9.59 2.28
C TRP A 23 -12.53 9.11 3.70
N ARG A 24 -11.67 9.81 4.44
CA ARG A 24 -11.23 9.34 5.76
C ARG A 24 -12.40 9.11 6.72
N SER A 25 -13.42 9.98 6.70
CA SER A 25 -14.63 9.83 7.51
C SER A 25 -15.51 8.65 7.08
N ASP A 26 -15.47 8.30 5.80
CA ASP A 26 -16.33 7.26 5.20
C ASP A 26 -15.68 5.86 5.27
N LEU A 27 -14.41 5.78 5.68
CA LEU A 27 -13.60 4.57 5.75
C LEU A 27 -13.23 4.23 7.20
N PRO A 28 -14.19 3.86 8.06
CA PRO A 28 -13.97 3.73 9.51
C PRO A 28 -12.92 2.67 9.86
N THR A 29 -12.82 1.59 9.07
CA THR A 29 -11.80 0.55 9.25
C THR A 29 -10.39 1.10 9.02
N LEU A 30 -10.17 1.81 7.89
CA LEU A 30 -8.86 2.39 7.57
C LEU A 30 -8.52 3.54 8.52
N ALA A 31 -9.48 4.41 8.83
CA ALA A 31 -9.31 5.48 9.81
C ALA A 31 -8.89 4.94 11.19
N GLY A 32 -9.50 3.83 11.63
CA GLY A 32 -9.14 3.16 12.88
C GLY A 32 -7.74 2.55 12.87
N LEU A 33 -7.31 1.97 11.74
CA LEU A 33 -5.94 1.46 11.58
C LEU A 33 -4.91 2.59 11.63
N MET A 34 -5.18 3.70 10.93
CA MET A 34 -4.33 4.89 10.92
C MET A 34 -4.19 5.52 12.32
N ALA A 35 -5.26 5.53 13.11
CA ALA A 35 -5.25 6.09 14.47
C ALA A 35 -4.47 5.25 15.49
N ARG A 36 -4.36 3.93 15.28
CA ARG A 36 -3.67 3.00 16.20
C ARG A 36 -2.29 2.56 15.71
N GLY A 37 -1.90 2.97 14.51
CA GLY A 37 -0.68 2.55 13.85
C GLY A 37 0.08 3.72 13.23
N ALA A 38 0.85 3.42 12.18
CA ALA A 38 1.57 4.41 11.39
C ALA A 38 1.00 4.45 9.97
N TYR A 39 0.94 5.65 9.39
CA TYR A 39 0.52 5.86 8.02
C TYR A 39 1.25 7.07 7.42
N GLY A 40 1.37 7.09 6.10
CA GLY A 40 2.00 8.19 5.37
C GLY A 40 2.06 7.91 3.88
N PRO A 41 2.39 8.92 3.06
CA PRO A 41 2.60 8.71 1.63
C PRO A 41 3.84 7.83 1.40
N MET A 42 3.75 6.94 0.39
CA MET A 42 4.86 6.10 -0.06
C MET A 42 5.16 6.38 -1.53
N ARG A 43 6.43 6.24 -1.93
CA ARG A 43 6.84 6.34 -3.33
C ARG A 43 6.53 5.01 -4.02
N SER A 44 5.78 5.07 -5.11
CA SER A 44 5.52 3.92 -5.97
C SER A 44 6.73 3.60 -6.87
N THR A 45 6.62 2.55 -7.67
CA THR A 45 7.53 2.24 -8.77
C THR A 45 7.51 3.33 -9.85
N HIS A 46 8.52 3.32 -10.71
CA HIS A 46 8.54 4.10 -11.95
C HIS A 46 8.67 3.12 -13.14
N PRO A 47 7.68 3.03 -14.04
CA PRO A 47 6.42 3.77 -14.04
C PRO A 47 5.45 3.33 -12.92
N PRO A 48 4.58 4.23 -12.41
CA PRO A 48 3.63 3.93 -11.34
C PRO A 48 2.35 3.31 -11.90
N ILE A 49 2.46 2.13 -12.53
CA ILE A 49 1.33 1.39 -13.13
C ILE A 49 1.19 0.00 -12.47
N THR A 50 -0.02 -0.58 -12.54
CA THR A 50 -0.41 -1.79 -11.80
C THR A 50 0.62 -2.92 -11.88
N VAL A 51 1.00 -3.36 -13.08
CA VAL A 51 1.88 -4.54 -13.26
C VAL A 51 3.23 -4.41 -12.51
N PRO A 52 4.10 -3.42 -12.77
CA PRO A 52 5.34 -3.26 -12.05
C PRO A 52 5.14 -3.00 -10.55
N ALA A 53 4.13 -2.23 -10.15
CA ALA A 53 3.90 -1.92 -8.73
C ALA A 53 3.59 -3.18 -7.90
N TRP A 54 2.69 -4.04 -8.39
CA TRP A 54 2.31 -5.28 -7.70
C TRP A 54 3.45 -6.31 -7.70
N THR A 55 4.15 -6.48 -8.82
CA THR A 55 5.27 -7.43 -8.90
C THR A 55 6.42 -6.98 -7.99
N SER A 56 6.76 -5.69 -7.98
CA SER A 56 7.78 -5.14 -7.07
C SER A 56 7.40 -5.32 -5.61
N MET A 57 6.15 -5.04 -5.22
CA MET A 57 5.67 -5.22 -3.84
C MET A 57 5.79 -6.68 -3.38
N MET A 58 5.42 -7.64 -4.22
CA MET A 58 5.43 -9.07 -3.86
C MET A 58 6.82 -9.70 -3.90
N ALA A 59 7.70 -9.23 -4.79
CA ALA A 59 9.05 -9.75 -4.93
C ALA A 59 10.08 -9.02 -4.04
N SER A 60 9.71 -7.87 -3.47
CA SER A 60 10.64 -6.95 -2.79
C SER A 60 11.83 -6.53 -3.68
N ARG A 61 11.56 -6.31 -4.97
CA ARG A 61 12.56 -5.93 -5.99
C ARG A 61 12.11 -4.71 -6.77
N ASP A 62 13.06 -3.93 -7.27
CA ASP A 62 12.72 -2.80 -8.14
C ASP A 62 12.26 -3.29 -9.53
N PRO A 63 11.51 -2.46 -10.29
CA PRO A 63 11.01 -2.86 -11.60
C PRO A 63 12.11 -3.25 -12.60
N GLY A 64 13.29 -2.62 -12.51
CA GLY A 64 14.41 -2.92 -13.40
C GLY A 64 15.00 -4.30 -13.16
N GLU A 65 15.08 -4.75 -11.91
CA GLU A 65 15.44 -6.15 -11.57
C GLU A 65 14.43 -7.18 -12.10
N LEU A 66 13.19 -6.76 -12.31
CA LEU A 66 12.08 -7.59 -12.77
C LEU A 66 11.85 -7.52 -14.29
N GLY A 67 12.59 -6.65 -15.00
CA GLY A 67 12.55 -6.52 -16.45
C GLY A 67 11.45 -5.61 -17.01
N PHE A 68 10.98 -4.66 -16.20
CA PHE A 68 10.02 -3.61 -16.62
C PHE A 68 10.71 -2.31 -17.04
#